data_AF-A0A239WFA8-F1
#
_entry.id   AF-A0A239WFA8-F1
#
_cell.length_a   1.000
_cell.length_b   1.000
_cell.length_c   1.000
_cell.angle_alpha   90.00
_cell.angle_beta   90.00
_cell.angle_gamma   90.00
#
_symmetry.space_group_name_H-M   'P 1'
#
loop_
_entity.id
_entity.type
_entity.pdbx_description
1 polymer ?
#
loop_
_entity_poly.entity_id
_entity_poly.type
_entity_poly.pdbx_seq_one_letter_code
_entity_poly.pdbx_strand_id
1 'polypeptide(L)'
;MSDLELVALNLTAEYMSINSELQLFRYISGTDLEGRIERSVYNRRKRKLFPYIEKIRETLSSKFSDFTDVFIVDSTPIEICKISRANRSAICSTDEIKPAYGYCAAQKSRYFGYKLHAVCDKNGIFHSFDFSPANVHDVNYLHDIKENFENCLLIGDRGYISKELQLDLFNYSKINLSVPMRKNQHNFVEFSKTKSKIRKRIELRSNREYH
;
A
#
# COMPACT_ATOMS: atom_id res chain seq x y z
N MET A 1 -26.20 8.03 14.09
CA MET A 1 -24.77 7.67 14.26
C MET A 1 -23.90 8.90 14.00
N SER A 2 -23.09 9.32 14.96
CA SER A 2 -22.12 10.42 14.87
C SER A 2 -20.88 10.02 14.06
N ASP A 3 -20.00 11.00 13.74
CA ASP A 3 -18.75 10.71 13.02
C ASP A 3 -17.77 9.89 13.87
N LEU A 4 -17.70 10.16 15.18
CA LEU A 4 -16.87 9.37 16.12
C LEU A 4 -17.33 7.91 16.20
N GLU A 5 -18.64 7.68 16.31
CA GLU A 5 -19.21 6.32 16.30
C GLU A 5 -18.91 5.59 14.98
N LEU A 6 -18.96 6.30 13.85
CA LEU A 6 -18.65 5.71 12.55
C LEU A 6 -17.18 5.32 12.44
N VAL A 7 -16.26 6.18 12.88
CA VAL A 7 -14.82 5.88 12.93
C VAL A 7 -14.55 4.68 13.85
N ALA A 8 -15.15 4.66 15.04
CA ALA A 8 -15.03 3.53 15.96
C ALA A 8 -15.56 2.22 15.36
N LEU A 9 -16.71 2.26 14.69
CA LEU A 9 -17.26 1.11 13.98
C LEU A 9 -16.31 0.62 12.89
N ASN A 10 -15.70 1.53 12.10
CA ASN A 10 -14.76 1.16 11.06
C ASN A 10 -13.51 0.48 11.62
N LEU A 11 -12.90 1.05 12.67
CA LEU A 11 -11.73 0.48 13.33
C LEU A 11 -12.06 -0.88 13.97
N THR A 12 -13.26 -1.03 14.53
CA THR A 12 -13.73 -2.30 15.09
C THR A 12 -13.90 -3.36 14.01
N ALA A 13 -14.47 -3.00 12.85
CA ALA A 13 -14.58 -3.90 11.72
C ALA A 13 -13.22 -4.39 11.23
N GLU A 14 -12.24 -3.48 11.11
CA GLU A 14 -10.85 -3.79 10.74
C GLU A 14 -10.18 -4.71 11.78
N TYR A 15 -10.33 -4.42 13.08
CA TYR A 15 -9.84 -5.28 14.16
C TYR A 15 -10.42 -6.70 14.09
N MET A 16 -11.70 -6.83 13.74
CA MET A 16 -12.37 -8.10 13.52
C MET A 16 -12.05 -8.76 12.17
N SER A 17 -11.15 -8.18 11.37
CA SER A 17 -10.81 -8.65 10.01
C SER A 17 -12.01 -8.71 9.06
N ILE A 18 -13.00 -7.82 9.25
CA ILE A 18 -14.17 -7.69 8.40
C ILE A 18 -13.85 -6.74 7.25
N ASN A 19 -13.33 -7.29 6.16
CA ASN A 19 -12.90 -6.50 5.00
C ASN A 19 -14.03 -6.19 4.01
N SER A 20 -15.24 -6.70 4.26
CA SER A 20 -16.42 -6.52 3.38
C SER A 20 -17.48 -5.69 4.07
N GLU A 21 -17.85 -4.55 3.45
CA GLU A 21 -18.95 -3.70 3.90
C GLU A 21 -20.27 -4.49 4.00
N LEU A 22 -20.52 -5.40 3.05
CA LEU A 22 -21.68 -6.27 3.10
C LEU A 22 -21.65 -7.18 4.33
N GLN A 23 -20.48 -7.75 4.64
CA GLN A 23 -20.32 -8.62 5.79
C GLN A 23 -20.45 -7.85 7.10
N LEU A 24 -19.91 -6.63 7.20
CA LEU A 24 -20.11 -5.76 8.35
C LEU A 24 -21.60 -5.53 8.63
N PHE A 25 -22.38 -5.21 7.59
CA PHE A 25 -23.82 -4.98 7.75
C PHE A 25 -24.60 -6.26 8.07
N ARG A 26 -24.09 -7.45 7.72
CA ARG A 26 -24.63 -8.72 8.21
C ARG A 26 -24.38 -8.93 9.70
N TYR A 27 -23.21 -8.54 10.20
CA TYR A 27 -22.90 -8.60 11.64
C TYR A 27 -23.66 -7.56 12.46
N ILE A 28 -23.97 -6.41 11.86
CA ILE A 28 -24.78 -5.36 12.51
C ILE A 28 -26.26 -5.76 12.62
N SER A 29 -26.77 -6.58 11.69
CA SER A 29 -28.16 -7.04 11.75
C SER A 29 -28.39 -7.88 13.01
N GLY A 30 -29.47 -7.61 13.73
CA GLY A 30 -29.75 -8.21 15.04
C GLY A 30 -29.05 -7.56 16.24
N THR A 31 -28.35 -6.43 16.05
CA THR A 31 -27.71 -5.66 17.15
C THR A 31 -28.36 -4.28 17.32
N ASP A 32 -28.03 -3.56 18.39
CA ASP A 32 -28.51 -2.18 18.64
C ASP A 32 -28.04 -1.16 17.58
N LEU A 33 -27.10 -1.56 16.71
CA LEU A 33 -26.61 -0.77 15.59
C LEU A 33 -27.48 -0.92 14.34
N GLU A 34 -28.39 -1.90 14.29
CA GLU A 34 -29.31 -2.09 13.17
C GLU A 34 -30.20 -0.86 12.98
N GLY A 35 -30.33 -0.41 11.72
CA GLY A 35 -31.12 0.78 11.38
C GLY A 35 -30.51 2.13 11.81
N ARG A 36 -29.41 2.16 12.59
CA ARG A 36 -28.74 3.42 13.01
C ARG A 36 -28.05 4.17 11.88
N ILE A 37 -27.69 3.45 10.82
CA ILE A 37 -27.08 3.99 9.60
C ILE A 37 -27.36 3.06 8.42
N GLU A 38 -27.62 3.65 7.25
CA GLU A 38 -27.76 2.89 6.01
C GLU A 38 -26.37 2.63 5.39
N ARG A 39 -26.17 1.48 4.73
CA ARG A 39 -24.87 1.08 4.16
C ARG A 39 -24.29 2.10 3.20
N SER A 40 -25.10 2.68 2.30
CA SER A 40 -24.59 3.67 1.36
C SER A 40 -24.15 4.97 2.05
N VAL A 41 -24.87 5.38 3.10
CA VAL A 41 -24.55 6.55 3.93
C VAL A 41 -23.28 6.31 4.74
N TYR A 42 -23.12 5.12 5.32
CA TYR A 42 -21.90 4.69 6.00
C TYR A 42 -20.69 4.81 5.07
N ASN A 43 -20.75 4.25 3.86
CA ASN A 43 -19.62 4.28 2.93
C ASN A 43 -19.29 5.71 2.47
N ARG A 44 -20.30 6.55 2.24
CA ARG A 44 -20.10 7.94 1.85
C ARG A 44 -19.41 8.74 2.95
N ARG A 45 -19.83 8.55 4.21
CA ARG A 45 -19.24 9.23 5.37
C ARG A 45 -17.86 8.69 5.72
N LYS A 46 -17.66 7.37 5.68
CA LYS A 46 -16.33 6.74 5.82
C LYS A 46 -15.32 7.37 4.87
N ARG A 47 -15.65 7.52 3.59
CA ARG A 47 -14.78 8.18 2.59
C ARG A 47 -14.46 9.63 2.95
N LYS A 48 -15.46 10.40 3.40
CA LYS A 48 -15.25 11.80 3.84
C LYS A 48 -14.36 11.90 5.08
N LEU A 49 -14.41 10.90 5.96
CA LEU A 49 -13.65 10.85 7.19
C LEU A 49 -12.26 10.21 7.03
N PHE A 50 -11.90 9.79 5.80
CA PHE A 50 -10.61 9.17 5.51
C PHE A 50 -9.40 9.98 6.04
N PRO A 51 -9.33 11.32 5.92
CA PRO A 51 -8.20 12.08 6.49
C PRO A 51 -8.03 11.92 8.00
N TYR A 52 -9.12 11.74 8.75
CA TYR A 52 -9.07 11.52 10.19
C TYR A 52 -8.68 10.08 10.54
N ILE A 53 -9.19 9.11 9.78
CA ILE A 53 -8.79 7.70 9.91
C ILE A 53 -7.30 7.55 9.61
N GLU A 54 -6.82 8.25 8.59
CA GLU A 54 -5.41 8.26 8.21
C GLU A 54 -4.53 8.87 9.30
N LYS A 55 -4.93 10.00 9.88
CA LYS A 55 -4.21 10.58 11.03
C LYS A 55 -4.15 9.64 12.24
N ILE A 56 -5.21 8.86 12.48
CA ILE A 56 -5.21 7.82 13.52
C ILE A 56 -4.20 6.72 13.17
N ARG A 57 -4.20 6.24 11.91
CA ARG A 57 -3.25 5.25 11.41
C ARG A 57 -1.80 5.72 11.58
N GLU A 58 -1.49 6.95 11.16
CA GLU A 58 -0.16 7.56 11.31
C GLU A 58 0.25 7.66 12.77
N THR A 59 -0.66 8.12 13.64
CA THR A 59 -0.40 8.23 15.09
C THR A 59 -0.10 6.86 15.69
N LEU A 60 -0.85 5.82 15.30
CA LEU A 60 -0.59 4.46 15.76
C LEU A 60 0.74 3.94 15.22
N SER A 61 0.99 4.12 13.92
CA SER A 61 2.20 3.67 13.23
C SER A 61 3.46 4.29 13.84
N SER A 62 3.44 5.58 14.14
CA SER A 62 4.56 6.29 14.79
C SER A 62 4.94 5.71 16.15
N LYS A 63 3.97 5.20 16.92
CA LYS A 63 4.24 4.52 18.21
C LYS A 63 4.93 3.18 18.02
N PHE A 64 4.90 2.61 16.81
CA PHE A 64 5.57 1.37 16.48
C PHE A 64 6.89 1.57 15.70
N SER A 65 7.13 2.75 15.15
CA SER A 65 8.32 3.04 14.33
C SER A 65 9.64 2.87 15.10
N ASP A 66 9.66 3.13 16.41
CA ASP A 66 10.85 2.98 17.25
C ASP A 66 11.35 1.51 17.38
N PHE A 67 10.55 0.52 16.98
CA PHE A 67 10.89 -0.89 17.16
C PHE A 67 11.67 -1.50 15.99
N THR A 68 11.92 -0.75 14.91
CA THR A 68 12.52 -1.31 13.70
C THR A 68 13.16 -0.28 12.78
N ASP A 69 14.35 -0.62 12.30
CA ASP A 69 15.12 0.07 11.26
C ASP A 69 15.04 -0.66 9.90
N VAL A 70 14.20 -1.72 9.79
CA VAL A 70 14.05 -2.51 8.57
C VAL A 70 12.65 -2.35 7.99
N PHE A 71 12.61 -1.84 6.77
CA PHE A 71 11.39 -1.60 5.99
C PHE A 71 11.42 -2.35 4.67
N ILE A 72 10.24 -2.61 4.14
CA ILE A 72 10.00 -3.25 2.85
C ILE A 72 9.13 -2.32 2.02
N VAL A 73 9.57 -2.04 0.80
CA VAL A 73 8.78 -1.34 -0.21
C VAL A 73 8.35 -2.33 -1.29
N ASP A 74 7.06 -2.31 -1.60
CA ASP A 74 6.49 -3.12 -2.68
C ASP A 74 5.38 -2.37 -3.40
N SER A 75 5.11 -2.77 -4.64
CA SER A 75 4.02 -2.20 -5.44
C SER A 75 3.04 -3.29 -5.88
N THR A 76 1.75 -3.06 -5.63
CA THR A 76 0.68 -4.00 -6.01
C THR A 76 -0.19 -3.37 -7.11
N PRO A 77 -0.47 -4.09 -8.22
CA PRO A 77 -1.35 -3.57 -9.26
C PRO A 77 -2.81 -3.49 -8.77
N ILE A 78 -3.46 -2.35 -9.01
CA ILE A 78 -4.87 -2.12 -8.71
C ILE A 78 -5.62 -1.97 -10.04
N GLU A 79 -6.30 -3.04 -10.47
CA GLU A 79 -7.15 -3.04 -11.66
C GLU A 79 -8.48 -2.33 -11.36
N ILE A 80 -8.77 -1.24 -12.08
CA ILE A 80 -10.02 -0.50 -11.91
C ILE A 80 -11.14 -1.11 -12.75
N CYS A 81 -10.81 -1.52 -13.97
CA CYS A 81 -11.74 -2.20 -14.84
C CYS A 81 -11.00 -3.08 -15.85
N LYS A 82 -11.73 -4.05 -16.40
CA LYS A 82 -11.26 -4.87 -17.52
C LYS A 82 -10.85 -4.00 -18.70
N ILE A 83 -9.76 -4.39 -19.37
CA ILE A 83 -9.18 -3.67 -20.52
C ILE A 83 -10.23 -3.30 -21.59
N SER A 84 -11.22 -4.17 -21.83
CA SER A 84 -12.31 -3.95 -22.80
C SER A 84 -13.21 -2.74 -22.49
N ARG A 85 -13.16 -2.22 -21.26
CA ARG A 85 -13.94 -1.07 -20.77
C ARG A 85 -13.08 0.17 -20.51
N ALA A 86 -11.75 0.05 -20.55
CA ALA A 86 -10.82 1.12 -20.18
C ALA A 86 -11.08 2.44 -20.92
N ASN A 87 -11.22 2.40 -22.25
CA ASN A 87 -11.47 3.59 -23.08
C ASN A 87 -12.80 4.30 -22.78
N ARG A 88 -13.72 3.65 -22.06
CA ARG A 88 -15.05 4.19 -21.71
C ARG A 88 -15.16 4.53 -20.22
N SER A 89 -14.10 4.30 -19.44
CA SER A 89 -14.09 4.48 -18.00
C SER A 89 -13.73 5.92 -17.63
N ALA A 90 -14.66 6.63 -16.99
CA ALA A 90 -14.42 7.94 -16.37
C ALA A 90 -14.22 7.85 -14.84
N ILE A 91 -14.23 6.64 -14.27
CA ILE A 91 -14.14 6.43 -12.82
C ILE A 91 -12.69 6.48 -12.34
N CYS A 92 -12.52 6.84 -11.06
CA CYS A 92 -11.23 6.83 -10.36
C CYS A 92 -10.15 7.69 -11.02
N SER A 93 -10.53 8.76 -11.72
CA SER A 93 -9.62 9.83 -12.18
C SER A 93 -9.70 11.00 -11.21
N THR A 94 -8.57 11.62 -10.89
CA THR A 94 -8.50 12.89 -10.16
C THR A 94 -7.84 13.97 -11.04
N ASP A 95 -7.72 15.18 -10.52
CA ASP A 95 -6.98 16.27 -11.20
C ASP A 95 -5.47 16.00 -11.22
N GLU A 96 -4.96 15.21 -10.26
CA GLU A 96 -3.55 14.91 -10.07
C GLU A 96 -3.10 13.67 -10.86
N ILE A 97 -3.88 12.58 -10.82
CA ILE A 97 -3.53 11.30 -11.44
C ILE A 97 -4.69 10.69 -12.21
N LYS A 98 -4.35 9.93 -13.25
CA LYS A 98 -5.31 9.22 -14.11
C LYS A 98 -4.89 7.76 -14.28
N PRO A 99 -5.86 6.83 -14.42
CA PRO A 99 -5.53 5.43 -14.60
C PRO A 99 -4.89 5.20 -15.97
N ALA A 100 -3.95 4.28 -16.03
CA ALA A 100 -3.20 3.99 -17.24
C ALA A 100 -3.11 2.48 -17.49
N TYR A 101 -2.64 2.10 -18.67
CA TYR A 101 -2.31 0.72 -18.97
C TYR A 101 -0.94 0.36 -18.38
N GLY A 102 -0.90 -0.72 -17.61
CA GLY A 102 0.34 -1.27 -17.05
C GLY A 102 0.48 -2.76 -17.32
N TYR A 103 1.61 -3.30 -16.89
CA TYR A 103 1.92 -4.72 -16.94
C TYR A 103 2.41 -5.20 -15.57
N CYS A 104 1.78 -6.24 -15.04
CA CYS A 104 2.24 -6.90 -13.83
C CYS A 104 3.08 -8.12 -14.22
N ALA A 105 4.40 -8.05 -13.99
CA ALA A 105 5.30 -9.16 -14.31
C ALA A 105 5.02 -10.42 -13.47
N ALA A 106 4.58 -10.27 -12.22
CA ALA A 106 4.24 -11.37 -11.34
C ALA A 106 3.02 -12.16 -11.84
N GLN A 107 1.99 -11.46 -12.33
CA GLN A 107 0.77 -12.06 -12.88
C GLN A 107 0.85 -12.34 -14.39
N LYS A 108 1.92 -11.89 -15.05
CA LYS A 108 2.12 -11.93 -16.51
C LYS A 108 0.94 -11.34 -17.31
N SER A 109 0.27 -10.33 -16.75
CA SER A 109 -0.96 -9.77 -17.29
C SER A 109 -0.85 -8.26 -17.48
N ARG A 110 -1.54 -7.74 -18.51
CA ARG A 110 -1.79 -6.30 -18.65
C ARG A 110 -3.03 -5.94 -17.84
N TYR A 111 -3.05 -4.74 -17.29
CA TYR A 111 -4.20 -4.21 -16.55
C TYR A 111 -4.35 -2.72 -16.84
N PHE A 112 -5.53 -2.19 -16.54
CA PHE A 112 -5.82 -0.76 -16.60
C PHE A 112 -6.16 -0.27 -15.19
N GLY A 113 -5.37 0.68 -14.69
CA GLY A 113 -5.54 1.23 -13.35
C GLY A 113 -4.30 1.89 -12.78
N TYR A 114 -4.00 1.57 -11.53
CA TYR A 114 -2.93 2.17 -10.71
C TYR A 114 -2.00 1.11 -10.12
N LYS A 115 -0.89 1.57 -9.55
CA LYS A 115 -0.06 0.80 -8.63
C LYS A 115 -0.24 1.39 -7.23
N LEU A 116 -0.51 0.54 -6.25
CA LEU A 116 -0.42 0.88 -4.85
C LEU A 116 1.02 0.61 -4.40
N HIS A 117 1.76 1.66 -4.09
CA HIS A 117 3.06 1.57 -3.44
C HIS A 117 2.85 1.59 -1.93
N ALA A 118 3.51 0.69 -1.20
CA ALA A 118 3.40 0.65 0.26
C ALA A 118 4.77 0.37 0.89
N VAL A 119 5.01 1.02 2.03
CA VAL A 119 6.16 0.76 2.89
C VAL A 119 5.67 0.15 4.19
N CYS A 120 6.13 -1.08 4.47
CA CYS A 120 5.84 -1.79 5.71
C CYS A 120 7.12 -2.08 6.48
N ASP A 121 7.05 -2.15 7.80
CA ASP A 121 8.16 -2.67 8.58
C ASP A 121 8.25 -4.21 8.53
N LYS A 122 9.32 -4.79 9.07
CA LYS A 122 9.51 -6.26 9.17
C LYS A 122 8.40 -7.01 9.94
N ASN A 123 7.59 -6.32 10.73
CA ASN A 123 6.47 -6.89 11.50
C ASN A 123 5.16 -6.87 10.69
N GLY A 124 5.11 -6.12 9.60
CA GLY A 124 3.96 -5.96 8.71
C GLY A 124 3.11 -4.73 9.00
N ILE A 125 3.62 -3.75 9.76
CA ILE A 125 2.92 -2.49 10.02
C ILE A 125 3.15 -1.54 8.85
N PHE A 126 2.08 -0.98 8.30
CA PHE A 126 2.14 0.03 7.24
C PHE A 126 2.57 1.39 7.79
N HIS A 127 3.61 1.97 7.19
CA HIS A 127 4.13 3.29 7.54
C HIS A 127 3.67 4.33 6.52
N SER A 128 3.84 4.06 5.23
CA SER A 128 3.36 4.93 4.15
C SER A 128 2.78 4.12 2.99
N PHE A 129 1.91 4.75 2.20
CA PHE A 129 1.45 4.23 0.93
C PHE A 129 1.07 5.37 -0.01
N ASP A 130 1.15 5.12 -1.31
CA ASP A 130 0.72 6.07 -2.34
C ASP A 130 0.32 5.36 -3.64
N PHE A 131 -0.28 6.09 -4.57
CA PHE A 131 -0.74 5.60 -5.86
C PHE A 131 0.00 6.24 -7.02
N SER A 132 0.48 5.41 -7.94
CA SER A 132 0.96 5.87 -9.25
C SER A 132 0.08 5.33 -10.37
N PRO A 133 -0.06 6.04 -11.51
CA PRO A 133 -0.57 5.44 -12.74
C PRO A 133 0.19 4.16 -13.11
N ALA A 134 -0.49 3.17 -13.68
CA ALA A 134 0.09 1.84 -13.92
C ALA A 134 1.27 1.80 -14.91
N ASN A 135 1.47 2.85 -15.70
CA ASN A 135 2.60 3.01 -16.63
C ASN A 135 3.83 3.67 -15.99
N VAL A 136 3.72 4.20 -14.76
CA VAL A 136 4.84 4.80 -14.04
C VAL A 136 5.74 3.70 -13.48
N HIS A 137 7.06 3.92 -13.51
CA HIS A 137 8.03 2.98 -12.96
C HIS A 137 8.08 3.05 -11.43
N ASP A 138 8.15 1.89 -10.77
CA ASP A 138 8.07 1.79 -9.30
C ASP A 138 9.17 2.59 -8.60
N VAL A 139 10.33 2.68 -9.25
CA VAL A 139 11.48 3.44 -8.79
C VAL A 139 11.18 4.91 -8.48
N ASN A 140 10.17 5.51 -9.12
CA ASN A 140 9.83 6.92 -8.89
C ASN A 140 9.28 7.16 -7.48
N TYR A 141 8.65 6.16 -6.86
CA TYR A 141 8.15 6.25 -5.48
C TYR A 141 9.29 6.40 -4.45
N LEU A 142 10.54 6.10 -4.83
CA LEU A 142 11.69 6.31 -3.94
C LEU A 142 11.93 7.80 -3.61
N HIS A 143 11.44 8.72 -4.45
CA HIS A 143 11.53 10.15 -4.16
C HIS A 143 10.71 10.53 -2.92
N ASP A 144 9.50 10.00 -2.79
CA ASP A 144 8.64 10.28 -1.64
C ASP A 144 9.16 9.59 -0.36
N ILE A 145 9.78 8.42 -0.51
CA ILE A 145 10.39 7.70 0.62
C ILE A 145 11.56 8.48 1.22
N LYS A 146 12.34 9.16 0.36
CA LYS A 146 13.50 9.95 0.78
C LYS A 146 13.12 11.03 1.80
N GLU A 147 11.93 11.61 1.67
CA GLU A 147 11.47 12.69 2.55
C GLU A 147 10.88 12.20 3.88
N ASN A 148 10.38 10.95 3.91
CA ASN A 148 9.58 10.44 5.03
C ASN A 148 10.30 9.43 5.92
N PHE A 149 11.46 8.92 5.49
CA PHE A 149 12.22 7.90 6.23
C PHE A 149 13.69 8.33 6.35
N GLU A 150 14.35 7.87 7.42
CA GLU A 150 15.77 8.10 7.63
C GLU A 150 16.42 6.95 8.42
N ASN A 151 17.75 6.83 8.30
CA ASN A 151 18.60 5.94 9.10
C ASN A 151 18.15 4.46 9.10
N CYS A 152 17.69 3.95 7.97
CA CYS A 152 17.06 2.62 7.89
C CYS A 152 17.56 1.76 6.72
N LEU A 153 17.30 0.46 6.81
CA LEU A 153 17.43 -0.51 5.73
C LEU A 153 16.08 -0.64 5.00
N LEU A 154 16.05 -0.25 3.73
CA LEU A 154 14.89 -0.41 2.86
C LEU A 154 15.09 -1.60 1.92
N ILE A 155 14.17 -2.56 1.94
CA ILE A 155 14.21 -3.76 1.10
C ILE A 155 13.16 -3.63 0.01
N GLY A 156 13.59 -3.50 -1.24
CA GLY A 156 12.72 -3.45 -2.41
C GLY A 156 12.81 -4.70 -3.28
N ASP A 157 11.89 -4.83 -4.22
CA ASP A 157 11.96 -5.82 -5.29
C ASP A 157 12.84 -5.33 -6.47
N ARG A 158 12.76 -6.00 -7.63
CA ARG A 158 13.56 -5.62 -8.81
C ARG A 158 13.03 -4.37 -9.54
N GLY A 159 11.79 -3.95 -9.28
CA GLY A 159 11.21 -2.71 -9.80
C GLY A 159 11.93 -1.45 -9.28
N TYR A 160 12.55 -1.55 -8.10
CA TYR A 160 13.26 -0.46 -7.42
C TYR A 160 14.77 -0.42 -7.71
N ILE A 161 15.27 -1.09 -8.75
CA ILE A 161 16.69 -1.04 -9.12
C ILE A 161 17.01 0.32 -9.76
N SER A 162 17.72 1.19 -9.04
CA SER A 162 18.38 2.39 -9.58
C SER A 162 19.63 2.73 -8.77
N LYS A 163 20.79 2.82 -9.43
CA LYS A 163 22.06 3.17 -8.77
C LYS A 163 22.08 4.63 -8.30
N GLU A 164 21.54 5.53 -9.11
CA GLU A 164 21.47 6.96 -8.81
C GLU A 164 20.63 7.21 -7.56
N LEU A 165 19.43 6.61 -7.51
CA LEU A 165 18.53 6.76 -6.37
C LEU A 165 19.05 6.05 -5.12
N GLN A 166 19.77 4.92 -5.26
CA GLN A 166 20.45 4.30 -4.11
C GLN A 166 21.47 5.24 -3.47
N LEU A 167 22.28 5.93 -4.27
CA LEU A 167 23.26 6.90 -3.78
C LEU A 167 22.57 8.11 -3.16
N ASP A 168 21.53 8.63 -3.81
CA ASP A 168 20.77 9.79 -3.33
C ASP A 168 20.08 9.51 -1.98
N LEU A 169 19.39 8.38 -1.86
CA LEU A 169 18.76 7.90 -0.62
C LEU A 169 19.77 7.76 0.52
N PHE A 170 20.94 7.19 0.24
CA PHE A 170 21.99 7.02 1.23
C PHE A 170 22.61 8.36 1.66
N ASN A 171 22.87 9.25 0.72
CA ASN A 171 23.51 10.52 1.02
C ASN A 171 22.60 11.46 1.81
N TYR A 172 21.32 11.53 1.42
CA TYR A 172 20.36 12.46 2.00
C TYR A 172 19.77 11.97 3.32
N SER A 173 19.24 10.74 3.37
CA SER A 173 18.51 10.22 4.55
C SER A 173 19.17 9.02 5.21
N LYS A 174 20.39 8.65 4.81
CA LYS A 174 21.06 7.42 5.31
C LYS A 174 20.25 6.15 5.10
N ILE A 175 19.39 6.12 4.09
CA ILE A 175 18.61 4.93 3.74
C ILE A 175 19.49 3.99 2.91
N ASN A 176 19.68 2.77 3.41
CA ASN A 176 20.36 1.72 2.66
C ASN A 176 19.33 0.90 1.86
N LEU A 177 19.18 1.21 0.57
CA LEU A 177 18.28 0.48 -0.32
C LEU A 177 18.92 -0.84 -0.81
N SER A 178 18.29 -1.94 -0.44
CA SER A 178 18.72 -3.31 -0.72
C SER A 178 17.74 -4.02 -1.66
N VAL A 179 18.09 -4.10 -2.94
CA VAL A 179 17.30 -4.75 -3.99
C VAL A 179 18.03 -5.97 -4.59
N PRO A 180 17.32 -7.05 -4.96
CA PRO A 180 17.94 -8.19 -5.62
C PRO A 180 18.48 -7.82 -7.00
N MET A 181 19.73 -8.18 -7.30
CA MET A 181 20.34 -7.93 -8.61
C MET A 181 19.71 -8.77 -9.71
N ARG A 182 19.78 -8.29 -10.96
CA ARG A 182 19.44 -9.12 -12.13
C ARG A 182 20.56 -10.12 -12.40
N LYS A 183 20.23 -11.36 -12.78
CA LYS A 183 21.22 -12.44 -13.01
C LYS A 183 22.29 -12.09 -14.05
N ASN A 184 21.96 -11.21 -15.00
CA ASN A 184 22.85 -10.77 -16.08
C ASN A 184 23.59 -9.46 -15.77
N GLN A 185 23.50 -8.94 -14.54
CA GLN A 185 24.18 -7.72 -14.15
C GLN A 185 25.64 -8.00 -13.79
N HIS A 186 26.56 -7.13 -14.22
CA HIS A 186 27.97 -7.22 -13.85
C HIS A 186 28.14 -7.18 -12.32
N ASN A 187 29.11 -7.94 -11.80
CA ASN A 187 29.39 -8.12 -10.37
C ASN A 187 28.17 -8.63 -9.58
N PHE A 188 27.47 -9.62 -10.14
CA PHE A 188 26.32 -10.25 -9.49
C PHE A 188 26.67 -10.75 -8.08
N VAL A 189 25.87 -10.32 -7.11
CA VAL A 189 25.89 -10.81 -5.74
C VAL A 189 24.54 -11.43 -5.43
N GLU A 190 24.56 -12.63 -4.83
CA GLU A 190 23.33 -13.30 -4.42
C GLU A 190 22.63 -12.49 -3.32
N PHE A 191 21.32 -12.32 -3.47
CA PHE A 191 20.53 -11.59 -2.48
C PHE A 191 20.38 -12.42 -1.19
N SER A 192 20.49 -11.77 -0.04
CA SER A 192 20.42 -12.43 1.27
C SER A 192 19.13 -13.24 1.45
N LYS A 193 19.28 -14.51 1.82
CA LYS A 193 18.15 -15.42 2.13
C LYS A 193 17.27 -14.87 3.26
N THR A 194 17.85 -14.18 4.24
CA THR A 194 17.12 -13.53 5.34
C THR A 194 16.23 -12.42 4.81
N LYS A 195 16.77 -11.52 3.98
CA LYS A 195 16.01 -10.43 3.35
C LYS A 195 14.90 -10.98 2.46
N SER A 196 15.15 -12.05 1.69
CA SER A 196 14.11 -12.73 0.91
C SER A 196 12.96 -13.28 1.76
N LYS A 197 13.27 -13.88 2.93
CA LYS A 197 12.24 -14.41 3.85
C LYS A 197 11.36 -13.30 4.43
N ILE A 198 11.98 -12.18 4.84
CA ILE A 198 11.25 -11.02 5.37
C ILE A 198 10.28 -10.48 4.30
N ARG A 199 10.78 -10.24 3.07
CA ARG A 199 9.95 -9.78 1.95
C ARG A 199 8.76 -10.71 1.66
N LYS A 200 9.01 -12.01 1.50
CA LYS A 200 7.96 -13.01 1.22
C LYS A 200 6.87 -13.07 2.30
N ARG A 201 7.24 -12.87 3.57
CA ARG A 201 6.28 -12.88 4.68
C ARG A 201 5.29 -11.71 4.59
N ILE A 202 5.77 -10.55 4.15
CA ILE A 202 4.94 -9.35 3.97
C ILE A 202 4.09 -9.47 2.70
N GLU A 203 4.69 -9.87 1.57
CA GLU A 203 3.96 -10.10 0.30
C GLU A 203 2.75 -11.03 0.49
N LEU A 204 2.88 -12.08 1.31
CA LEU A 204 1.78 -13.01 1.60
C LEU A 204 0.69 -12.42 2.50
N ARG A 205 1.02 -11.47 3.38
CA ARG A 205 0.04 -10.79 4.26
C ARG A 205 -0.70 -9.71 3.51
N SER A 206 0.01 -8.84 2.79
CA SER A 206 -0.59 -7.77 1.99
C SER A 206 -1.54 -8.34 0.93
N ASN A 207 -1.17 -9.42 0.23
CA ASN A 207 -2.06 -10.06 -0.74
C ASN A 207 -3.34 -10.70 -0.15
N ARG A 208 -3.40 -10.94 1.17
CA ARG A 208 -4.63 -11.43 1.85
C ARG A 208 -5.51 -10.28 2.36
N GLU A 209 -4.94 -9.11 2.58
CA GLU A 209 -5.68 -7.94 3.07
C GLU A 209 -6.34 -7.16 1.93
N TYR A 210 -5.76 -7.21 0.72
CA TYR A 210 -6.24 -6.47 -0.45
C TYR A 210 -7.03 -7.30 -1.48
N HIS A 211 -7.31 -8.58 -1.21
CA HIS A 211 -8.16 -9.47 -2.01
C HIS A 211 -9.28 -10.08 -1.17
#